data_AF-A0A4U7KSX0-F1
#
_entry.id   AF-A0A4U7KSX0-F1
#
_cell.length_a   1.000
_cell.length_b   1.000
_cell.length_c   1.000
_cell.angle_alpha   90.00
_cell.angle_beta   90.00
_cell.angle_gamma   90.00
#
_symmetry.space_group_name_H-M   'P 1'
#
loop_
_entity.id
_entity.type
_entity.pdbx_description
1 polymer ?
#
loop_
_entity_poly.entity_id
_entity_poly.type
_entity_poly.pdbx_seq_one_letter_code
_entity_poly.pdbx_strand_id
1 'polypeptide(L)'
;MPSSSSLPAPLLPLSRQEPLCVSLGKGAFVYNSSAIRVASNDPPAYRLTVHNHSNNYIRESYKPTYEVQTLFKFFNCSSAAHTADSLATYQGYIQGANSECVTISDLDSESNYVRTAECSFSGDPSMGNVDATQNFQFQRGEEFSYYSAVFLGATAGPVDTAELGAGGEYHFKVNDVGNNYLVYGKNDQPQSVNKNEMLIGYLGQTYKVPAKTFPECKLVKNGTLELVNTKTGDVQSVTANYTVDDSHSLQPLLNGSGNPYFSFYACDSSYMGYEADGNNHYGHFSSNGKYVPSCFIGDYAKGSSVGIYEPAFPGHNDSPCGKYNTNVQLESFFHLAKTNAGYEVNFLGTLNDGANRPNAPVPGKGEYGWVPTPTAKQTSGDPTPIFVSPNATDYKLRFTA
;
A
#
# COMPACT_ATOMS: atom_id res chain seq x y z
N MET A 1 -42.55 -40.94 -38.21
CA MET A 1 -42.17 -40.05 -37.09
C MET A 1 -40.93 -40.64 -36.45
N PRO A 2 -39.73 -40.04 -36.57
CA PRO A 2 -38.56 -40.55 -35.91
C PRO A 2 -38.54 -40.07 -34.45
N SER A 3 -38.32 -41.00 -33.53
CA SER A 3 -38.12 -40.77 -32.11
C SER A 3 -36.76 -40.11 -31.88
N SER A 4 -36.77 -38.87 -31.37
CA SER A 4 -35.56 -38.16 -30.95
C SER A 4 -35.04 -38.75 -29.63
N SER A 5 -33.96 -39.53 -29.71
CA SER A 5 -33.13 -39.88 -28.56
C SER A 5 -32.26 -38.69 -28.17
N SER A 6 -32.65 -37.97 -27.11
CA SER A 6 -31.79 -36.97 -26.46
C SER A 6 -30.74 -37.71 -25.63
N LEU A 7 -29.48 -37.63 -26.05
CA LEU A 7 -28.33 -37.95 -25.21
C LEU A 7 -28.34 -37.03 -23.97
N PRO A 8 -28.04 -37.54 -22.76
CA PRO A 8 -27.89 -36.69 -21.59
C PRO A 8 -26.69 -35.75 -21.82
N ALA A 9 -26.90 -34.47 -21.48
CA ALA A 9 -25.84 -33.49 -21.51
C ALA A 9 -24.65 -33.95 -20.63
N PRO A 10 -23.40 -33.67 -21.03
CA PRO A 10 -22.25 -34.00 -20.20
C PRO A 10 -22.37 -33.26 -18.87
N LEU A 11 -22.32 -34.02 -17.77
CA LEU A 11 -22.15 -33.49 -16.43
C LEU A 11 -20.81 -32.74 -16.41
N LEU A 12 -20.88 -31.41 -16.46
CA LEU A 12 -19.76 -30.57 -16.08
C LEU A 12 -19.39 -30.92 -14.63
N PRO A 13 -18.10 -30.98 -14.27
CA PRO A 13 -17.72 -31.14 -12.87
C PRO A 13 -18.37 -30.00 -12.08
N LEU A 14 -18.98 -30.33 -10.94
CA LEU A 14 -19.42 -29.33 -9.98
C LEU A 14 -18.24 -28.42 -9.67
N SER A 15 -18.20 -27.26 -10.31
CA SER A 15 -17.47 -26.10 -9.82
C SER A 15 -17.86 -25.96 -8.35
N ARG A 16 -16.90 -26.07 -7.43
CA ARG A 16 -17.09 -25.75 -6.00
C ARG A 16 -17.62 -24.33 -5.95
N GLN A 17 -18.94 -24.21 -5.86
CA GLN A 17 -19.63 -22.94 -5.90
C GLN A 17 -19.15 -22.14 -4.69
N GLU A 18 -18.62 -20.93 -4.93
CA GLU A 18 -18.26 -20.03 -3.83
C GLU A 18 -19.47 -19.92 -2.90
N PRO A 19 -19.31 -20.21 -1.59
CA PRO A 19 -20.41 -20.06 -0.66
C PRO A 19 -20.87 -18.61 -0.67
N LEU A 20 -22.18 -18.40 -0.45
CA LEU A 20 -22.76 -17.07 -0.31
C LEU A 20 -22.28 -16.42 1.00
N CYS A 21 -21.04 -15.96 1.00
CA CYS A 21 -20.43 -15.28 2.14
C CYS A 21 -20.69 -13.78 2.08
N VAL A 22 -20.95 -13.19 3.23
CA VAL A 22 -21.13 -11.75 3.41
C VAL A 22 -19.92 -11.17 4.12
N SER A 23 -19.46 -10.00 3.66
CA SER A 23 -18.38 -9.28 4.35
C SER A 23 -18.87 -8.77 5.70
N LEU A 24 -18.16 -9.12 6.77
CA LEU A 24 -18.30 -8.53 8.10
C LEU A 24 -17.63 -7.14 8.17
N GLY A 25 -16.69 -6.88 7.26
CA GLY A 25 -15.99 -5.62 7.15
C GLY A 25 -14.53 -5.78 6.73
N LYS A 26 -13.89 -4.63 6.51
CA LYS A 26 -12.44 -4.51 6.30
C LYS A 26 -11.84 -3.85 7.53
N GLY A 27 -10.69 -4.34 7.98
CA GLY A 27 -10.09 -3.88 9.22
C GLY A 27 -8.66 -4.38 9.43
N ALA A 28 -8.03 -3.94 10.51
CA ALA A 28 -6.72 -4.45 10.89
C ALA A 28 -6.84 -5.88 11.44
N PHE A 29 -5.93 -6.75 11.01
CA PHE A 29 -5.74 -8.07 11.62
C PHE A 29 -4.57 -8.00 12.59
N VAL A 30 -4.78 -8.48 13.81
CA VAL A 30 -3.89 -8.18 14.94
C VAL A 30 -3.69 -9.40 15.83
N TYR A 31 -2.53 -9.48 16.48
CA TYR A 31 -2.17 -10.55 17.42
C TYR A 31 -1.88 -9.97 18.81
N ASN A 32 -2.12 -10.78 19.85
CA ASN A 32 -1.88 -10.47 21.26
C ASN A 32 -2.69 -9.26 21.75
N SER A 33 -3.87 -9.54 22.28
CA SER A 33 -4.85 -8.58 22.77
C SER A 33 -4.60 -8.10 24.20
N SER A 34 -3.52 -8.53 24.87
CA SER A 34 -3.23 -8.11 26.25
C SER A 34 -2.97 -6.61 26.39
N ALA A 35 -2.56 -5.95 25.29
CA ALA A 35 -2.44 -4.51 25.18
C ALA A 35 -3.80 -3.80 25.05
N ILE A 36 -4.88 -4.51 24.69
CA ILE A 36 -6.24 -3.95 24.69
C ILE A 36 -6.81 -4.04 26.11
N ARG A 37 -6.96 -2.87 26.74
CA ARG A 37 -7.69 -2.77 28.01
C ARG A 37 -9.15 -3.15 27.80
N VAL A 38 -9.79 -3.72 28.82
CA VAL A 38 -11.25 -3.99 28.80
C VAL A 38 -11.98 -2.69 28.45
N ALA A 39 -12.92 -2.74 27.49
CA ALA A 39 -13.64 -1.59 26.95
C ALA A 39 -12.76 -0.48 26.32
N SER A 40 -11.60 -0.84 25.76
CA SER A 40 -10.74 0.10 25.03
C SER A 40 -10.92 0.04 23.51
N ASN A 41 -10.79 1.21 22.87
CA ASN A 41 -10.67 1.38 21.43
C ASN A 41 -9.19 1.45 20.99
N ASP A 42 -8.25 1.20 21.90
CA ASP A 42 -6.83 1.21 21.60
C ASP A 42 -6.47 -0.06 20.80
N PRO A 43 -5.81 0.05 19.65
CA PRO A 43 -5.35 -1.11 18.91
C PRO A 43 -4.26 -1.86 19.71
N PRO A 44 -4.14 -3.19 19.60
CA PRO A 44 -3.05 -3.94 20.20
C PRO A 44 -1.67 -3.44 19.76
N ALA A 45 -0.65 -3.88 20.50
CA ALA A 45 0.75 -3.54 20.23
C ALA A 45 1.25 -4.06 18.86
N TYR A 46 0.67 -5.14 18.32
CA TYR A 46 1.30 -5.92 17.24
C TYR A 46 0.36 -6.21 16.06
N ARG A 47 0.54 -5.49 14.95
CA ARG A 47 -0.26 -5.65 13.72
C ARG A 47 0.25 -6.79 12.87
N LEU A 48 -0.63 -7.45 12.13
CA LEU A 48 -0.26 -8.50 11.19
C LEU A 48 -0.26 -7.97 9.75
N THR A 49 0.67 -8.47 8.93
CA THR A 49 0.79 -8.11 7.51
C THR A 49 1.26 -9.30 6.67
N VAL A 50 0.96 -9.27 5.37
CA VAL A 50 1.45 -10.26 4.40
C VAL A 50 2.86 -9.88 3.96
N HIS A 51 3.81 -10.81 4.07
CA HIS A 51 5.17 -10.58 3.61
C HIS A 51 5.34 -10.93 2.12
N ASN A 52 5.47 -9.90 1.29
CA ASN A 52 5.58 -10.01 -0.18
C ASN A 52 6.81 -10.78 -0.73
N HIS A 53 7.78 -11.18 0.10
CA HIS A 53 9.06 -11.77 -0.37
C HIS A 53 9.34 -13.18 0.17
N SER A 54 8.41 -13.80 0.90
CA SER A 54 8.63 -15.13 1.50
C SER A 54 7.31 -15.90 1.63
N ASN A 55 6.95 -16.69 0.62
CA ASN A 55 5.79 -17.61 0.61
C ASN A 55 4.47 -17.00 1.15
N ASN A 56 4.31 -15.68 1.01
CA ASN A 56 3.20 -14.90 1.57
C ASN A 56 2.94 -15.15 3.07
N TYR A 57 4.00 -15.38 3.86
CA TYR A 57 3.86 -15.56 5.31
C TYR A 57 3.24 -14.33 5.98
N ILE A 58 2.45 -14.59 7.02
CA ILE A 58 1.93 -13.56 7.90
C ILE A 58 2.98 -13.27 8.97
N ARG A 59 3.29 -12.00 9.16
CA ARG A 59 4.22 -11.55 10.19
C ARG A 59 3.69 -10.38 10.97
N GLU A 60 4.27 -10.20 12.14
CA GLU A 60 4.15 -8.98 12.93
C GLU A 60 4.77 -7.78 12.19
N SER A 61 4.09 -6.64 12.26
CA SER A 61 4.56 -5.37 11.75
C SER A 61 4.40 -4.29 12.81
N TYR A 62 5.54 -3.80 13.27
CA TYR A 62 5.67 -2.58 14.09
C TYR A 62 5.56 -1.31 13.25
N LYS A 63 5.65 -1.45 11.93
CA LYS A 63 5.56 -0.33 11.00
C LYS A 63 4.15 -0.30 10.43
N PRO A 64 3.43 0.84 10.48
CA PRO A 64 2.18 1.00 9.77
C PRO A 64 2.49 1.09 8.27
N THR A 65 2.73 -0.04 7.60
CA THR A 65 2.81 -0.11 6.14
C THR A 65 1.41 0.06 5.59
N TYR A 66 1.16 1.31 5.19
CA TYR A 66 -0.09 1.93 4.78
C TYR A 66 -1.10 1.05 4.06
N GLU A 67 -2.27 0.97 4.70
CA GLU A 67 -3.64 0.58 4.28
C GLU A 67 -3.85 -0.69 3.46
N VAL A 68 -2.96 -1.05 2.54
CA VAL A 68 -3.14 -2.25 1.72
C VAL A 68 -2.57 -3.45 2.47
N GLN A 69 -1.30 -3.45 2.86
CA GLN A 69 -0.63 -4.63 3.39
C GLN A 69 -1.10 -5.09 4.78
N THR A 70 -1.70 -4.21 5.59
CA THR A 70 -2.13 -4.53 6.97
C THR A 70 -3.65 -4.68 7.12
N LEU A 71 -4.43 -4.41 6.07
CA LEU A 71 -5.88 -4.52 6.13
C LEU A 71 -6.35 -5.83 5.51
N PHE A 72 -7.17 -6.53 6.28
CA PHE A 72 -7.78 -7.79 5.92
C PHE A 72 -9.30 -7.58 5.80
N LYS A 73 -9.94 -8.41 4.99
CA LYS A 73 -11.40 -8.50 4.91
C LYS A 73 -11.85 -9.78 5.61
N PHE A 74 -12.95 -9.69 6.33
CA PHE A 74 -13.48 -10.78 7.15
C PHE A 74 -14.83 -11.17 6.58
N PHE A 75 -15.02 -12.45 6.32
CA PHE A 75 -16.21 -12.96 5.65
C PHE A 75 -16.95 -13.94 6.54
N ASN A 76 -18.25 -13.74 6.69
CA ASN A 76 -19.15 -14.72 7.27
C ASN A 76 -19.81 -15.53 6.17
N CYS A 77 -19.68 -16.84 6.24
CA CYS A 77 -20.26 -17.80 5.31
C CYS A 77 -21.38 -18.62 5.93
N SER A 78 -21.68 -18.43 7.23
CA SER A 78 -22.87 -19.01 7.86
C SER A 78 -24.13 -18.22 7.48
N SER A 79 -25.26 -18.92 7.41
CA SER A 79 -26.57 -18.35 7.03
C SER A 79 -27.09 -17.31 8.04
N ALA A 80 -26.62 -17.35 9.28
CA ALA A 80 -26.95 -16.37 10.33
C ALA A 80 -25.86 -16.35 11.42
N ALA A 81 -25.86 -15.27 12.23
CA ALA A 81 -25.07 -15.21 13.46
C ALA A 81 -25.67 -16.16 14.50
N HIS A 82 -24.82 -16.92 15.19
CA HIS A 82 -25.20 -17.65 16.38
C HIS A 82 -25.08 -16.72 17.60
N THR A 83 -26.19 -16.47 18.27
CA THR A 83 -26.25 -15.57 19.44
C THR A 83 -26.49 -16.39 20.70
N ALA A 84 -25.56 -16.35 21.64
CA ALA A 84 -25.76 -16.83 23.01
C ALA A 84 -25.52 -15.64 23.94
N ASP A 85 -26.56 -15.24 24.70
CA ASP A 85 -26.74 -14.20 25.75
C ASP A 85 -25.85 -12.93 25.81
N SER A 86 -24.63 -12.91 25.28
CA SER A 86 -23.72 -11.76 25.19
C SER A 86 -22.78 -11.75 23.97
N LEU A 87 -22.67 -12.85 23.19
CA LEU A 87 -21.77 -12.93 22.02
C LEU A 87 -22.50 -13.33 20.74
N ALA A 88 -22.27 -12.53 19.69
CA ALA A 88 -22.61 -12.88 18.33
C ALA A 88 -21.43 -13.61 17.67
N THR A 89 -21.70 -14.81 17.15
CA THR A 89 -20.68 -15.68 16.58
C THR A 89 -20.97 -15.98 15.10
N TYR A 90 -19.94 -15.88 14.28
CA TYR A 90 -19.96 -16.05 12.83
C TYR A 90 -18.91 -17.07 12.41
N GLN A 91 -19.08 -17.72 11.27
CA GLN A 91 -18.09 -18.67 10.76
C GLN A 91 -17.76 -18.36 9.30
N GLY A 92 -16.48 -18.36 8.96
CA GLY A 92 -16.02 -18.11 7.60
C GLY A 92 -14.51 -17.98 7.51
N TYR A 93 -14.02 -16.99 6.77
CA TYR A 93 -12.60 -16.87 6.44
C TYR A 93 -12.09 -15.42 6.48
N ILE A 94 -10.77 -15.27 6.46
CA ILE A 94 -10.08 -13.98 6.44
C ILE A 94 -9.32 -13.87 5.12
N GLN A 95 -9.50 -12.77 4.40
CA GLN A 95 -8.80 -12.46 3.15
C GLN A 95 -7.78 -11.34 3.38
N GLY A 96 -6.54 -11.58 2.95
CA GLY A 96 -5.44 -10.63 2.98
C GLY A 96 -5.51 -9.56 1.89
N ALA A 97 -4.55 -8.65 1.96
CA ALA A 97 -4.36 -7.55 1.03
C ALA A 97 -4.18 -7.97 -0.44
N ASN A 98 -3.57 -9.14 -0.64
CA ASN A 98 -3.28 -9.77 -1.91
C ASN A 98 -4.46 -10.59 -2.47
N SER A 99 -5.66 -10.46 -1.87
CA SER A 99 -6.87 -11.20 -2.25
C SER A 99 -6.82 -12.71 -1.97
N GLU A 100 -5.76 -13.20 -1.34
CA GLU A 100 -5.62 -14.58 -0.87
C GLU A 100 -6.17 -14.75 0.55
N CYS A 101 -6.55 -15.96 0.93
CA CYS A 101 -7.08 -16.30 2.24
C CYS A 101 -5.97 -16.66 3.23
N VAL A 102 -6.12 -16.22 4.47
CA VAL A 102 -5.26 -16.64 5.60
C VAL A 102 -5.38 -18.15 5.75
N THR A 103 -4.24 -18.84 5.64
CA THR A 103 -4.16 -20.30 5.46
C THR A 103 -3.11 -20.91 6.37
N ILE A 104 -3.48 -22.03 6.99
CA ILE A 104 -2.57 -22.95 7.68
C ILE A 104 -2.33 -24.17 6.79
N SER A 105 -1.09 -24.40 6.37
CA SER A 105 -0.79 -25.32 5.24
C SER A 105 -0.80 -26.80 5.59
N ASP A 106 -0.57 -27.11 6.86
CA ASP A 106 -0.49 -28.46 7.40
C ASP A 106 -1.02 -28.34 8.82
N LEU A 107 -2.18 -28.94 9.12
CA LEU A 107 -2.88 -28.87 10.41
C LEU A 107 -2.32 -29.85 11.45
N ASP A 108 -1.50 -30.82 11.02
CA ASP A 108 -0.95 -31.89 11.85
C ASP A 108 0.50 -31.62 12.26
N SER A 109 1.19 -30.70 11.57
CA SER A 109 2.54 -30.25 11.95
C SER A 109 2.51 -29.36 13.20
N GLU A 110 3.32 -29.70 14.20
CA GLU A 110 3.63 -28.81 15.31
C GLU A 110 4.40 -27.57 14.79
N SER A 111 3.91 -26.36 15.08
CA SER A 111 4.62 -25.09 14.83
C SER A 111 4.93 -24.77 13.36
N ASN A 112 3.91 -24.61 12.53
CA ASN A 112 4.08 -24.11 11.14
C ASN A 112 3.74 -22.61 11.02
N TYR A 113 4.24 -21.97 9.96
CA TYR A 113 3.97 -20.57 9.65
C TYR A 113 2.57 -20.39 9.07
N VAL A 114 1.90 -19.32 9.50
CA VAL A 114 0.66 -18.85 8.87
C VAL A 114 1.02 -18.08 7.60
N ARG A 115 0.30 -18.31 6.50
CA ARG A 115 0.50 -17.60 5.23
C ARG A 115 -0.83 -17.20 4.60
N THR A 116 -0.78 -16.58 3.44
CA THR A 116 -1.94 -16.52 2.55
C THR A 116 -1.81 -17.55 1.41
N ALA A 117 -2.95 -18.02 0.92
CA ALA A 117 -3.07 -18.89 -0.26
C ALA A 117 -4.42 -18.66 -0.96
N GLU A 118 -4.62 -19.23 -2.14
CA GLU A 118 -5.91 -19.20 -2.82
C GLU A 118 -7.06 -19.64 -1.88
N CYS A 119 -8.17 -18.92 -1.91
CA CYS A 119 -9.32 -19.21 -1.07
C CYS A 119 -9.95 -20.56 -1.48
N SER A 120 -10.13 -21.45 -0.52
CA SER A 120 -10.64 -22.81 -0.73
C SER A 120 -11.91 -23.04 0.08
N PHE A 121 -12.86 -23.70 -0.56
CA PHE A 121 -14.20 -23.96 -0.01
C PHE A 121 -14.46 -25.46 0.04
N SER A 122 -14.97 -25.95 1.16
CA SER A 122 -15.25 -27.36 1.40
C SER A 122 -16.63 -27.78 0.88
N GLY A 123 -17.58 -26.85 0.83
CA GLY A 123 -19.00 -27.15 0.63
C GLY A 123 -19.65 -27.85 1.82
N ASP A 124 -18.97 -27.92 2.97
CA ASP A 124 -19.52 -28.45 4.23
C ASP A 124 -20.09 -27.31 5.08
N PRO A 125 -21.42 -27.23 5.27
CA PRO A 125 -22.04 -26.17 6.05
C PRO A 125 -21.60 -26.13 7.51
N SER A 126 -21.16 -27.26 8.10
CA SER A 126 -20.66 -27.32 9.48
C SER A 126 -19.30 -26.63 9.68
N MET A 127 -18.58 -26.42 8.58
CA MET A 127 -17.34 -25.64 8.52
C MET A 127 -17.56 -24.26 7.87
N GLY A 128 -18.81 -23.78 7.82
CA GLY A 128 -19.15 -22.55 7.11
C GLY A 128 -18.88 -22.62 5.60
N ASN A 129 -18.83 -23.82 5.01
CA ASN A 129 -18.42 -24.09 3.63
C ASN A 129 -16.97 -23.69 3.30
N VAL A 130 -16.14 -23.41 4.29
CA VAL A 130 -14.73 -23.05 4.11
C VAL A 130 -13.86 -24.30 4.28
N ASP A 131 -12.74 -24.36 3.58
CA ASP A 131 -11.74 -25.41 3.79
C ASP A 131 -11.18 -25.38 5.22
N ALA A 132 -10.91 -26.56 5.80
CA ALA A 132 -10.40 -26.67 7.17
C ALA A 132 -9.13 -25.83 7.39
N THR A 133 -8.28 -25.68 6.37
CA THR A 133 -7.05 -24.87 6.46
C THR A 133 -7.29 -23.36 6.57
N GLN A 134 -8.52 -22.90 6.36
CA GLN A 134 -8.93 -21.50 6.29
C GLN A 134 -10.19 -21.20 7.14
N ASN A 135 -10.66 -22.18 7.93
CA ASN A 135 -11.89 -22.10 8.71
C ASN A 135 -11.69 -21.32 10.02
N PHE A 136 -12.27 -20.12 10.07
CA PHE A 136 -12.27 -19.24 11.23
C PHE A 136 -13.68 -19.04 11.78
N GLN A 137 -13.75 -18.85 13.08
CA GLN A 137 -14.90 -18.32 13.78
C GLN A 137 -14.60 -16.89 14.23
N PHE A 138 -15.59 -16.00 14.11
CA PHE A 138 -15.51 -14.62 14.59
C PHE A 138 -16.52 -14.42 15.72
N GLN A 139 -16.07 -14.00 16.91
CA GLN A 139 -16.98 -13.66 18.01
C GLN A 139 -16.94 -12.16 18.27
N ARG A 140 -18.10 -11.59 18.58
CA ARG A 140 -18.25 -10.17 18.94
C ARG A 140 -19.20 -10.04 20.12
N GLY A 141 -18.72 -9.43 21.19
CA GLY A 141 -19.57 -8.96 22.30
C GLY A 141 -20.08 -7.55 22.05
N GLU A 142 -21.17 -7.20 22.72
CA GLU A 142 -21.83 -5.90 22.58
C GLU A 142 -20.93 -4.73 23.06
N GLU A 143 -20.08 -4.99 24.05
CA GLU A 143 -19.16 -4.01 24.64
C GLU A 143 -17.86 -3.81 23.86
N PHE A 144 -17.62 -4.60 22.81
CA PHE A 144 -16.37 -4.56 22.05
C PHE A 144 -16.55 -3.96 20.66
N SER A 145 -15.58 -3.12 20.28
CA SER A 145 -15.48 -2.51 18.94
C SER A 145 -14.78 -3.40 17.92
N TYR A 146 -14.52 -4.67 18.26
CA TYR A 146 -13.73 -5.62 17.49
C TYR A 146 -14.29 -7.04 17.56
N TYR A 147 -13.81 -7.88 16.65
CA TYR A 147 -14.08 -9.32 16.62
C TYR A 147 -12.85 -10.08 17.10
N SER A 148 -13.02 -11.10 17.95
CA SER A 148 -12.00 -12.15 18.05
C SER A 148 -12.04 -13.00 16.78
N ALA A 149 -10.89 -13.50 16.35
CA ALA A 149 -10.78 -14.49 15.30
C ALA A 149 -10.20 -15.78 15.91
N VAL A 150 -11.00 -16.85 15.90
CA VAL A 150 -10.64 -18.15 16.46
C VAL A 150 -10.48 -19.13 15.30
N PHE A 151 -9.31 -19.72 15.15
CA PHE A 151 -9.09 -20.70 14.09
C PHE A 151 -9.65 -22.07 14.50
N LEU A 152 -10.54 -22.64 13.70
CA LEU A 152 -11.21 -23.89 14.01
C LEU A 152 -10.55 -25.10 13.34
N GLY A 153 -9.79 -24.90 12.26
CA GLY A 153 -9.25 -26.04 11.51
C GLY A 153 -10.37 -26.93 10.97
N ALA A 154 -10.24 -28.24 11.21
CA ALA A 154 -11.26 -29.24 10.87
C ALA A 154 -12.43 -29.33 11.88
N THR A 155 -12.45 -28.50 12.93
CA THR A 155 -13.51 -28.52 13.93
C THR A 155 -14.77 -27.84 13.39
N ALA A 156 -15.91 -28.53 13.50
CA ALA A 156 -17.22 -27.99 13.18
C ALA A 156 -17.57 -26.84 14.14
N GLY A 157 -18.04 -25.73 13.59
CA GLY A 157 -18.37 -24.52 14.34
C GLY A 157 -19.86 -24.21 14.36
N PRO A 158 -20.28 -23.20 15.14
CA PRO A 158 -19.45 -22.49 16.11
C PRO A 158 -19.21 -23.27 17.42
N VAL A 159 -18.06 -23.03 18.06
CA VAL A 159 -17.69 -23.59 19.37
C VAL A 159 -17.53 -22.47 20.40
N ASP A 160 -17.74 -22.78 21.69
CA ASP A 160 -17.55 -21.85 22.82
C ASP A 160 -18.09 -20.43 22.57
N THR A 161 -19.41 -20.33 22.45
CA THR A 161 -20.12 -19.08 22.15
C THR A 161 -20.38 -18.21 23.40
N ALA A 162 -19.87 -18.59 24.57
CA ALA A 162 -20.06 -17.86 25.82
C ALA A 162 -18.87 -16.96 26.21
N GLU A 163 -17.67 -17.24 25.69
CA GLU A 163 -16.44 -16.54 26.07
C GLU A 163 -15.68 -16.00 24.85
N LEU A 164 -15.34 -14.71 24.87
CA LEU A 164 -14.67 -14.05 23.74
C LEU A 164 -13.24 -14.57 23.58
N GLY A 165 -12.96 -15.13 22.40
CA GLY A 165 -11.66 -15.67 22.01
C GLY A 165 -11.42 -17.11 22.45
N ALA A 166 -12.40 -17.78 23.05
CA ALA A 166 -12.32 -19.20 23.39
C ALA A 166 -12.77 -20.10 22.21
N GLY A 167 -12.30 -21.35 22.17
CA GLY A 167 -12.82 -22.37 21.24
C GLY A 167 -11.77 -23.27 20.61
N GLY A 168 -11.14 -22.82 19.53
CA GLY A 168 -10.30 -23.66 18.67
C GLY A 168 -9.07 -24.22 19.39
N GLU A 169 -8.64 -25.43 19.03
CA GLU A 169 -7.46 -26.12 19.59
C GLU A 169 -6.12 -25.57 19.07
N TYR A 170 -6.14 -24.47 18.31
CA TYR A 170 -4.97 -23.92 17.64
C TYR A 170 -4.54 -22.61 18.30
N HIS A 171 -3.36 -22.63 18.91
CA HIS A 171 -2.83 -21.53 19.69
C HIS A 171 -1.79 -20.77 18.86
N PHE A 172 -1.87 -19.45 18.83
CA PHE A 172 -1.01 -18.62 17.99
C PHE A 172 0.10 -17.96 18.81
N LYS A 173 1.28 -17.86 18.20
CA LYS A 173 2.40 -17.08 18.73
C LYS A 173 3.20 -16.40 17.63
N VAL A 174 3.87 -15.32 17.97
CA VAL A 174 4.91 -14.75 17.10
C VAL A 174 6.22 -15.44 17.44
N ASN A 175 6.94 -15.90 16.40
CA ASN A 175 8.25 -16.47 16.60
C ASN A 175 9.29 -15.35 16.76
N ASP A 176 9.91 -15.26 17.93
CA ASP A 176 10.95 -14.28 18.25
C ASP A 176 12.29 -14.54 17.53
N VAL A 177 12.43 -15.70 16.88
CA VAL A 177 13.63 -16.11 16.15
C VAL A 177 13.45 -15.84 14.64
N GLY A 178 13.80 -14.62 14.23
CA GLY A 178 13.85 -14.19 12.82
C GLY A 178 12.52 -13.72 12.24
N ASN A 179 12.52 -12.57 11.55
CA ASN A 179 11.43 -11.95 10.78
C ASN A 179 10.02 -11.86 11.42
N ASN A 180 9.84 -12.27 12.68
CA ASN A 180 8.65 -12.18 13.52
C ASN A 180 7.38 -12.74 12.85
N TYR A 181 7.48 -13.95 12.27
CA TYR A 181 6.34 -14.60 11.65
C TYR A 181 5.32 -15.09 12.67
N LEU A 182 4.04 -15.03 12.28
CA LEU A 182 2.96 -15.68 13.00
C LEU A 182 3.07 -17.18 12.77
N VAL A 183 3.18 -17.92 13.85
CA VAL A 183 3.15 -19.38 13.87
C VAL A 183 1.97 -19.84 14.72
N TYR A 184 1.58 -21.08 14.53
CA TYR A 184 0.50 -21.69 15.29
C TYR A 184 0.94 -23.08 15.80
N GLY A 185 0.36 -23.55 16.90
CA GLY A 185 0.52 -24.92 17.37
C GLY A 185 -0.82 -25.52 17.74
N LYS A 186 -1.04 -26.78 17.39
CA LYS A 186 -2.19 -27.56 17.88
C LYS A 186 -1.94 -27.94 19.33
N ASN A 187 -2.96 -27.81 20.16
CA ASN A 187 -2.93 -28.09 21.59
C ASN A 187 -4.09 -29.01 21.95
N ASP A 188 -3.90 -29.88 22.95
CA ASP A 188 -4.95 -30.80 23.44
C ASP A 188 -6.08 -30.07 24.17
N GLN A 189 -5.95 -28.76 24.38
CA GLN A 189 -6.94 -27.92 25.01
C GLN A 189 -7.36 -26.77 24.07
N PRO A 190 -8.68 -26.50 23.98
CA PRO A 190 -9.22 -25.27 23.41
C PRO A 190 -8.44 -24.03 23.83
N GLN A 191 -8.28 -23.08 22.92
CA GLN A 191 -7.83 -21.74 23.24
C GLN A 191 -8.76 -21.18 24.31
N SER A 192 -8.18 -20.67 25.39
CA SER A 192 -8.91 -20.02 26.48
C SER A 192 -9.02 -18.51 26.24
N VAL A 193 -9.65 -17.78 27.15
CA VAL A 193 -9.68 -16.30 27.15
C VAL A 193 -8.31 -15.62 27.37
N ASN A 194 -7.20 -16.34 27.15
CA ASN A 194 -5.85 -15.80 27.23
C ASN A 194 -5.59 -14.80 26.11
N LYS A 195 -5.64 -13.52 26.49
CA LYS A 195 -5.43 -12.38 25.60
C LYS A 195 -4.11 -12.42 24.82
N ASN A 196 -3.07 -13.05 25.36
CA ASN A 196 -1.77 -13.11 24.69
C ASN A 196 -1.76 -13.98 23.42
N GLU A 197 -2.73 -14.88 23.27
CA GLU A 197 -2.80 -15.83 22.15
C GLU A 197 -3.89 -15.46 21.13
N MET A 198 -4.71 -14.46 21.44
CA MET A 198 -5.86 -14.08 20.62
C MET A 198 -5.45 -13.36 19.33
N LEU A 199 -6.12 -13.76 18.24
CA LEU A 199 -6.19 -13.00 17.00
C LEU A 199 -7.43 -12.11 17.00
N ILE A 200 -7.32 -10.91 16.44
CA ILE A 200 -8.39 -9.90 16.44
C ILE A 200 -8.56 -9.28 15.06
N GLY A 201 -9.83 -9.15 14.66
CA GLY A 201 -10.26 -8.31 13.55
C GLY A 201 -10.86 -7.00 14.06
N TYR A 202 -10.14 -5.89 13.90
CA TYR A 202 -10.61 -4.56 14.29
C TYR A 202 -11.24 -3.87 13.07
N LEU A 203 -12.56 -4.01 12.91
CA LEU A 203 -13.30 -3.73 11.66
C LEU A 203 -14.04 -2.39 11.67
N GLY A 204 -14.23 -1.80 10.49
CA GLY A 204 -15.18 -0.68 10.30
C GLY A 204 -14.66 0.66 10.79
N GLN A 205 -15.58 1.57 11.18
CA GLN A 205 -15.26 2.97 11.48
C GLN A 205 -14.50 3.20 12.80
N THR A 206 -14.38 2.16 13.64
CA THR A 206 -13.64 2.23 14.90
C THR A 206 -12.13 2.16 14.67
N TYR A 207 -11.68 1.55 13.57
CA TYR A 207 -10.28 1.56 13.15
C TYR A 207 -9.89 2.89 12.50
N LYS A 208 -9.12 3.69 13.24
CA LYS A 208 -8.37 4.81 12.65
C LYS A 208 -7.01 4.30 12.21
N VAL A 209 -6.81 4.21 10.88
CA VAL A 209 -5.47 4.04 10.31
C VAL A 209 -4.58 5.13 10.94
N PRO A 210 -3.47 4.77 11.63
CA PRO A 210 -2.58 5.78 12.17
C PRO A 210 -2.16 6.75 11.08
N ALA A 211 -2.12 8.04 11.43
CA ALA A 211 -1.61 9.04 10.52
C ALA A 211 -0.20 8.66 10.08
N LYS A 212 0.05 8.88 8.79
CA LYS A 212 1.26 8.48 8.12
C LYS A 212 2.46 9.30 8.58
N THR A 213 3.34 8.70 9.40
CA THR A 213 4.62 9.31 9.78
C THR A 213 5.72 8.76 8.91
N PHE A 214 6.30 9.61 8.07
CA PHE A 214 7.49 9.30 7.30
C PHE A 214 8.73 9.84 7.98
N PRO A 215 9.89 9.16 7.86
CA PRO A 215 11.15 9.81 8.18
C PRO A 215 11.35 11.04 7.27
N GLU A 216 12.02 12.07 7.80
CA GLU A 216 12.40 13.23 7.00
C GLU A 216 13.27 12.78 5.81
N CYS A 217 13.02 13.36 4.64
CA CYS A 217 13.86 13.13 3.48
C CYS A 217 15.21 13.84 3.68
N LYS A 218 16.28 13.22 3.18
CA LYS A 218 17.64 13.73 3.32
C LYS A 218 18.05 14.48 2.07
N LEU A 219 18.58 15.68 2.21
CA LEU A 219 19.22 16.39 1.10
C LEU A 219 20.41 15.56 0.58
N VAL A 220 20.38 15.19 -0.70
CA VAL A 220 21.46 14.41 -1.34
C VAL A 220 22.18 15.16 -2.46
N LYS A 221 21.52 16.14 -3.09
CA LYS A 221 22.15 16.99 -4.11
C LYS A 221 21.55 18.39 -4.06
N ASN A 222 22.39 19.40 -4.23
CA ASN A 222 22.01 20.77 -4.49
C ASN A 222 22.93 21.36 -5.57
N GLY A 223 22.50 22.44 -6.22
CA GLY A 223 23.28 23.10 -7.25
C GLY A 223 22.41 23.75 -8.31
N THR A 224 23.01 24.16 -9.42
CA THR A 224 22.25 24.64 -10.58
C THR A 224 21.86 23.50 -11.50
N LEU A 225 20.81 23.70 -12.29
CA LEU A 225 20.34 22.72 -13.26
C LEU A 225 20.57 23.20 -14.69
N GLU A 226 20.74 22.21 -15.56
CA GLU A 226 20.79 22.38 -17.00
C GLU A 226 19.92 21.32 -17.68
N LEU A 227 19.34 21.71 -18.82
CA LEU A 227 18.66 20.80 -19.72
C LEU A 227 19.61 20.49 -20.88
N VAL A 228 19.92 19.21 -21.05
CA VAL A 228 20.85 18.72 -22.06
C VAL A 228 20.07 18.02 -23.15
N ASN A 229 20.21 18.48 -24.40
CA ASN A 229 19.74 17.74 -25.56
C ASN A 229 20.72 16.60 -25.84
N THR A 230 20.28 15.35 -25.66
CA THR A 230 21.12 14.15 -25.79
C THR A 230 21.48 13.82 -27.25
N LYS A 231 20.75 14.38 -28.23
CA LYS A 231 21.03 14.21 -29.65
C LYS A 231 22.05 15.21 -30.19
N THR A 232 21.94 16.48 -29.78
CA THR A 232 22.81 17.55 -30.30
C THR A 232 23.97 17.90 -29.37
N GLY A 233 23.86 17.58 -28.08
CA GLY A 233 24.79 18.02 -27.05
C GLY A 233 24.55 19.45 -26.57
N ASP A 234 23.51 20.12 -27.06
CA ASP A 234 23.18 21.49 -26.64
C ASP A 234 22.78 21.50 -25.16
N VAL A 235 23.32 22.48 -24.43
CA VAL A 235 23.08 22.65 -23.00
C VAL A 235 22.46 24.02 -22.75
N GLN A 236 21.37 24.04 -21.99
CA GLN A 236 20.69 25.28 -21.61
C GLN A 236 20.47 25.32 -20.09
N SER A 237 20.76 26.45 -19.46
CA SER A 237 20.52 26.61 -18.02
C SER A 237 19.04 26.63 -17.70
N VAL A 238 18.69 26.04 -16.55
CA VAL A 238 17.32 25.97 -16.04
C VAL A 238 17.18 26.87 -14.83
N THR A 239 16.06 27.58 -14.75
CA THR A 239 15.67 28.43 -13.62
C THR A 239 14.25 28.09 -13.17
N ALA A 240 13.85 28.56 -12.00
CA ALA A 240 12.47 28.53 -11.53
C ALA A 240 12.02 29.95 -11.16
N ASN A 241 10.99 30.46 -11.85
CA ASN A 241 10.42 31.78 -11.57
C ASN A 241 9.42 31.71 -10.40
N TYR A 242 9.49 32.67 -9.48
CA TYR A 242 8.58 32.75 -8.31
C TYR A 242 7.52 33.86 -8.40
N THR A 243 7.54 34.65 -9.46
CA THR A 243 6.61 35.77 -9.63
C THR A 243 5.30 35.28 -10.23
N VAL A 244 4.21 35.40 -9.47
CA VAL A 244 2.84 34.92 -9.78
C VAL A 244 2.19 35.56 -11.03
N ASP A 245 2.84 36.56 -11.62
CA ASP A 245 2.31 37.34 -12.75
C ASP A 245 2.55 36.70 -14.13
N ASP A 246 3.27 35.58 -14.20
CA ASP A 246 3.50 34.81 -15.44
C ASP A 246 2.67 33.52 -15.41
N SER A 247 2.06 33.16 -16.55
CA SER A 247 1.31 31.92 -16.74
C SER A 247 2.16 30.64 -16.57
N HIS A 248 3.48 30.79 -16.49
CA HIS A 248 4.45 29.72 -16.23
C HIS A 248 5.22 29.89 -14.93
N SER A 249 4.75 30.76 -14.04
CA SER A 249 5.31 30.90 -12.70
C SER A 249 5.32 29.54 -11.97
N LEU A 250 6.38 29.31 -11.18
CA LEU A 250 6.60 28.12 -10.39
C LEU A 250 6.98 26.84 -11.17
N GLN A 251 7.31 26.94 -12.46
CA GLN A 251 7.78 25.80 -13.26
C GLN A 251 9.31 25.84 -13.46
N PRO A 252 9.95 24.73 -13.83
CA PRO A 252 11.28 24.75 -14.43
C PRO A 252 11.22 25.41 -15.81
N LEU A 253 12.08 26.40 -16.05
CA LEU A 253 12.08 27.26 -17.22
C LEU A 253 13.47 27.34 -17.86
N LEU A 254 13.50 27.29 -19.19
CA LEU A 254 14.62 27.77 -20.00
C LEU A 254 14.47 29.27 -20.22
N ASN A 255 15.58 30.00 -20.31
CA ASN A 255 15.61 31.46 -20.51
C ASN A 255 14.80 32.26 -19.46
N GLY A 256 14.49 31.66 -18.32
CA GLY A 256 13.86 32.36 -17.20
C GLY A 256 14.87 33.22 -16.43
N SER A 257 14.37 34.25 -15.74
CA SER A 257 15.16 35.15 -14.89
C SER A 257 15.11 34.77 -13.40
N GLY A 258 14.62 33.57 -13.10
CA GLY A 258 14.30 33.09 -11.77
C GLY A 258 15.48 32.49 -11.01
N ASN A 259 15.17 31.71 -9.97
CA ASN A 259 16.19 31.06 -9.16
C ASN A 259 16.87 29.93 -9.94
N PRO A 260 18.21 29.95 -10.10
CA PRO A 260 18.92 28.88 -10.78
C PRO A 260 19.24 27.69 -9.86
N TYR A 261 19.02 27.78 -8.55
CA TYR A 261 19.42 26.77 -7.58
C TYR A 261 18.29 25.83 -7.21
N PHE A 262 18.61 24.54 -7.14
CA PHE A 262 17.69 23.45 -6.86
C PHE A 262 18.27 22.50 -5.80
N SER A 263 17.39 21.68 -5.23
CA SER A 263 17.72 20.63 -4.28
C SER A 263 16.95 19.35 -4.57
N PHE A 264 17.59 18.22 -4.31
CA PHE A 264 16.99 16.90 -4.34
C PHE A 264 17.09 16.25 -2.97
N TYR A 265 15.95 15.78 -2.46
CA TYR A 265 15.80 15.15 -1.17
C TYR A 265 15.44 13.68 -1.35
N ALA A 266 16.31 12.77 -0.92
CA ALA A 266 16.05 11.34 -0.91
C ALA A 266 15.10 10.98 0.23
N CYS A 267 13.97 10.37 -0.10
CA CYS A 267 12.96 9.93 0.86
C CYS A 267 13.03 8.40 1.04
N ASP A 268 12.10 7.82 1.80
CA ASP A 268 12.00 6.37 1.96
C ASP A 268 11.64 5.69 0.62
N SER A 269 12.67 5.24 -0.10
CA SER A 269 12.51 4.61 -1.42
C SER A 269 11.76 3.28 -1.33
N SER A 270 11.91 2.55 -0.22
CA SER A 270 11.21 1.28 0.00
C SER A 270 9.71 1.48 0.07
N TYR A 271 9.27 2.57 0.71
CA TYR A 271 7.87 2.98 0.68
C TYR A 271 7.40 3.32 -0.74
N MET A 272 8.26 3.97 -1.52
CA MET A 272 7.96 4.36 -2.90
C MET A 272 7.97 3.17 -3.88
N GLY A 273 8.40 1.98 -3.43
CA GLY A 273 8.55 0.79 -4.27
C GLY A 273 9.82 0.81 -5.13
N TYR A 274 10.82 1.61 -4.77
CA TYR A 274 12.09 1.71 -5.49
C TYR A 274 13.28 1.29 -4.62
N GLU A 275 14.28 0.66 -5.25
CA GLU A 275 15.52 0.25 -4.59
C GLU A 275 16.59 1.34 -4.75
N ALA A 276 16.85 2.09 -3.68
CA ALA A 276 17.94 3.06 -3.67
C ALA A 276 19.30 2.37 -3.47
N ASP A 277 20.33 2.93 -4.09
CA ASP A 277 21.73 2.53 -3.91
C ASP A 277 22.67 3.74 -3.88
N GLY A 278 23.98 3.53 -4.02
CA GLY A 278 24.97 4.62 -4.03
C GLY A 278 24.92 5.55 -5.26
N ASN A 279 24.18 5.16 -6.30
CA ASN A 279 24.02 5.89 -7.55
C ASN A 279 22.56 6.30 -7.82
N ASN A 280 21.59 5.63 -7.20
CA ASN A 280 20.17 5.83 -7.45
C ASN A 280 19.47 6.31 -6.17
N HIS A 281 18.88 7.50 -6.22
CA HIS A 281 18.14 8.08 -5.10
C HIS A 281 16.72 8.46 -5.53
N TYR A 282 15.76 8.24 -4.64
CA TYR A 282 14.34 8.44 -4.92
C TYR A 282 13.73 9.40 -3.91
N GLY A 283 12.94 10.35 -4.37
CA GLY A 283 12.27 11.28 -3.47
C GLY A 283 11.77 12.52 -4.17
N HIS A 284 12.09 13.67 -3.59
CA HIS A 284 11.49 14.96 -3.94
C HIS A 284 12.51 15.95 -4.47
N PHE A 285 12.03 16.83 -5.32
CA PHE A 285 12.82 17.82 -6.03
C PHE A 285 12.21 19.21 -5.80
N SER A 286 13.02 20.24 -5.52
CA SER A 286 12.55 21.61 -5.28
C SER A 286 13.54 22.66 -5.81
N SER A 287 13.07 23.89 -5.99
CA SER A 287 13.94 25.05 -6.14
C SER A 287 14.30 25.65 -4.77
N ASN A 288 15.48 26.29 -4.67
CA ASN A 288 16.02 26.83 -3.42
C ASN A 288 15.53 28.27 -3.16
N GLY A 289 14.24 28.53 -3.41
CA GLY A 289 13.66 29.88 -3.41
C GLY A 289 13.55 30.53 -2.03
N LYS A 290 13.17 31.81 -2.05
CA LYS A 290 13.04 32.67 -0.86
C LYS A 290 11.78 32.36 -0.01
N TYR A 291 10.79 31.66 -0.57
CA TYR A 291 9.59 31.23 0.13
C TYR A 291 9.74 29.78 0.60
N VAL A 292 9.03 29.39 1.67
CA VAL A 292 9.11 28.04 2.28
C VAL A 292 9.10 26.99 1.16
N PRO A 293 10.16 26.16 1.02
CA PRO A 293 10.31 25.31 -0.15
C PRO A 293 9.14 24.33 -0.20
N SER A 294 8.28 24.44 -1.21
CA SER A 294 7.41 23.32 -1.61
C SER A 294 8.19 22.41 -2.55
N CYS A 295 7.73 21.18 -2.77
CA CYS A 295 8.36 20.31 -3.78
C CYS A 295 7.64 20.51 -5.12
N PHE A 296 8.37 20.32 -6.22
CA PHE A 296 7.77 20.18 -7.53
C PHE A 296 6.78 19.02 -7.55
N ILE A 297 5.62 19.23 -8.18
CA ILE A 297 4.58 18.24 -8.40
C ILE A 297 4.12 18.25 -9.86
N GLY A 298 3.53 17.14 -10.29
CA GLY A 298 2.92 17.00 -11.60
C GLY A 298 1.54 17.64 -11.66
N ASP A 299 1.30 18.48 -12.66
CA ASP A 299 -0.02 18.90 -13.12
C ASP A 299 -0.49 18.01 -14.26
N TYR A 300 -1.44 17.13 -13.96
CA TYR A 300 -2.04 16.21 -14.92
C TYR A 300 -3.21 16.88 -15.67
N ALA A 301 -2.92 17.96 -16.38
CA ALA A 301 -3.86 18.52 -17.35
C ALA A 301 -4.06 17.51 -18.52
N LYS A 302 -5.25 17.52 -19.15
CA LYS A 302 -5.61 16.58 -20.23
C LYS A 302 -4.65 16.73 -21.44
N GLY A 303 -3.66 15.85 -21.55
CA GLY A 303 -2.66 15.83 -22.63
C GLY A 303 -1.62 14.70 -22.44
N SER A 304 -0.69 14.55 -23.40
CA SER A 304 0.40 13.55 -23.37
C SER A 304 1.67 14.01 -22.64
N SER A 305 1.67 15.24 -22.12
CA SER A 305 2.78 15.84 -21.37
C SER A 305 2.25 16.37 -20.05
N VAL A 306 3.02 16.19 -18.98
CA VAL A 306 2.70 16.58 -17.61
C VAL A 306 3.49 17.86 -17.29
N GLY A 307 2.80 18.90 -16.83
CA GLY A 307 3.46 20.10 -16.35
C GLY A 307 4.10 19.83 -14.99
N ILE A 308 5.26 20.39 -14.70
CA ILE A 308 5.90 20.26 -13.38
C ILE A 308 5.91 21.65 -12.73
N TYR A 309 5.32 21.79 -11.55
CA TYR A 309 5.23 23.08 -10.85
C TYR A 309 5.45 22.96 -9.34
N GLU A 310 5.97 24.02 -8.73
CA GLU A 310 6.25 24.13 -7.29
C GLU A 310 5.15 24.98 -6.63
N PRO A 311 4.15 24.38 -5.97
CA PRO A 311 2.96 25.11 -5.58
C PRO A 311 3.28 26.20 -4.53
N ALA A 312 2.84 27.43 -4.78
CA ALA A 312 2.90 28.52 -3.82
C ALA A 312 1.57 28.56 -3.03
N PHE A 313 1.47 27.84 -1.92
CA PHE A 313 0.28 27.91 -1.05
C PHE A 313 0.48 28.94 0.07
N PRO A 314 -0.16 30.14 0.01
CA PRO A 314 -0.22 31.03 1.16
C PRO A 314 -1.16 30.41 2.21
N GLY A 315 -0.59 29.75 3.22
CA GLY A 315 -1.35 29.23 4.38
C GLY A 315 -1.10 27.78 4.76
N HIS A 316 -0.44 26.98 3.89
CA HIS A 316 0.03 25.65 4.24
C HIS A 316 1.52 25.71 4.62
N ASN A 317 1.80 26.22 5.81
CA ASN A 317 3.16 26.25 6.40
C ASN A 317 3.67 24.87 6.85
N ASP A 318 2.88 23.81 6.67
CA ASP A 318 3.03 22.58 7.45
C ASP A 318 3.88 21.49 6.80
N SER A 319 4.47 21.69 5.61
CA SER A 319 5.52 20.77 5.16
C SER A 319 6.51 21.41 4.18
N PRO A 320 7.68 21.85 4.67
CA PRO A 320 8.82 22.14 3.81
C PRO A 320 9.20 20.89 3.03
N CYS A 321 9.61 21.07 1.77
CA CYS A 321 10.12 20.01 0.94
C CYS A 321 11.21 19.26 1.69
N GLY A 322 11.07 17.94 1.75
CA GLY A 322 11.98 17.05 2.46
C GLY A 322 11.74 16.87 3.96
N LYS A 323 10.77 17.53 4.61
CA LYS A 323 10.45 17.23 6.02
C LYS A 323 9.37 16.17 6.20
N TYR A 324 8.27 16.26 5.46
CA TYR A 324 7.21 15.26 5.52
C TYR A 324 6.73 14.92 4.14
N ASN A 325 6.57 13.61 3.86
CA ASN A 325 5.91 13.15 2.65
C ASN A 325 4.39 13.34 2.83
N THR A 326 3.84 14.44 2.33
CA THR A 326 2.40 14.77 2.48
C THR A 326 1.57 14.05 1.43
N ASN A 327 0.24 14.01 1.60
CA ASN A 327 -0.66 13.45 0.58
C ASN A 327 -0.47 14.09 -0.81
N VAL A 328 -0.03 15.36 -0.86
CA VAL A 328 0.27 16.10 -2.11
C VAL A 328 1.51 15.53 -2.83
N GLN A 329 2.41 14.89 -2.09
CA GLN A 329 3.68 14.36 -2.59
C GLN A 329 3.61 12.87 -2.96
N LEU A 330 2.51 12.17 -2.64
CA LEU A 330 2.31 10.77 -2.98
C LEU A 330 2.13 10.51 -4.49
N GLU A 331 1.93 11.57 -5.26
CA GLU A 331 1.63 11.51 -6.70
C GLU A 331 2.73 12.16 -7.56
N SER A 332 3.88 12.52 -6.98
CA SER A 332 4.95 13.21 -7.71
C SER A 332 6.34 12.88 -7.16
N PHE A 333 6.87 11.74 -7.56
CA PHE A 333 8.20 11.28 -7.24
C PHE A 333 9.19 11.52 -8.36
N PHE A 334 10.45 11.66 -7.96
CA PHE A 334 11.57 11.85 -8.84
C PHE A 334 12.66 10.82 -8.55
N HIS A 335 13.41 10.49 -9.59
CA HIS A 335 14.62 9.68 -9.53
C HIS A 335 15.83 10.58 -9.78
N LEU A 336 16.83 10.53 -8.90
CA LEU A 336 18.14 11.12 -9.10
C LEU A 336 19.15 10.00 -9.40
N ALA A 337 19.60 9.95 -10.65
CA ALA A 337 20.59 8.99 -11.11
C ALA A 337 21.96 9.65 -11.20
N LYS A 338 22.96 9.08 -10.53
CA LYS A 338 24.37 9.46 -10.69
C LYS A 338 24.93 8.76 -11.93
N THR A 339 25.25 9.54 -12.94
CA THR A 339 25.85 9.08 -14.20
C THR A 339 27.29 9.58 -14.33
N ASN A 340 28.02 9.10 -15.34
CA ASN A 340 29.35 9.63 -15.66
C ASN A 340 29.32 11.14 -16.00
N ALA A 341 28.15 11.65 -16.38
CA ALA A 341 27.97 13.01 -16.84
C ALA A 341 27.47 13.97 -15.73
N GLY A 342 27.12 13.45 -14.55
CA GLY A 342 26.61 14.25 -13.43
C GLY A 342 25.49 13.54 -12.66
N TYR A 343 24.56 14.33 -12.12
CA TYR A 343 23.35 13.80 -11.48
C TYR A 343 22.12 14.18 -12.32
N GLU A 344 21.46 13.18 -12.88
CA GLU A 344 20.28 13.35 -13.74
C GLU A 344 18.99 13.20 -12.91
N VAL A 345 18.06 14.12 -13.09
CA VAL A 345 16.73 14.09 -12.46
C VAL A 345 15.74 13.57 -13.48
N ASN A 346 14.95 12.57 -13.12
CA ASN A 346 13.86 12.03 -13.94
C ASN A 346 12.56 12.05 -13.15
N PHE A 347 11.44 12.31 -13.82
CA PHE A 347 10.13 12.24 -13.18
C PHE A 347 9.57 10.82 -13.27
N LEU A 348 9.07 10.33 -12.14
CA LEU A 348 8.47 9.00 -12.00
C LEU A 348 6.95 9.08 -11.92
N GLY A 349 6.40 10.18 -11.40
CA GLY A 349 4.98 10.31 -11.12
C GLY A 349 4.60 9.65 -9.79
N THR A 350 4.02 8.46 -9.83
CA THR A 350 3.44 7.79 -8.65
C THR A 350 4.37 6.73 -8.07
N LEU A 351 3.94 6.08 -6.97
CA LEU A 351 4.58 4.90 -6.39
C LEU A 351 4.76 3.80 -7.43
N ASN A 352 5.79 2.97 -7.24
CA ASN A 352 5.94 1.71 -7.95
C ASN A 352 5.08 0.62 -7.28
N ASP A 353 3.78 0.85 -7.18
CA ASP A 353 2.82 -0.15 -6.72
C ASP A 353 2.07 -0.67 -7.95
N GLY A 354 2.26 -1.93 -8.33
CA GLY A 354 1.55 -2.63 -9.43
C GLY A 354 0.01 -2.58 -9.42
N ALA A 355 -0.62 -1.72 -8.63
CA ALA A 355 -2.04 -1.49 -8.49
C ALA A 355 -2.58 -0.49 -9.52
N ASN A 356 -3.50 -0.97 -10.35
CA ASN A 356 -4.35 -0.20 -11.25
C ASN A 356 -4.99 1.02 -10.56
N ARG A 357 -4.46 2.22 -10.80
CA ARG A 357 -5.27 3.45 -10.80
C ARG A 357 -5.70 3.72 -12.25
N PRO A 358 -6.99 3.95 -12.53
CA PRO A 358 -7.51 4.05 -13.90
C PRO A 358 -6.98 5.25 -14.72
N ASN A 359 -6.23 6.19 -14.10
CA ASN A 359 -5.61 7.33 -14.79
C ASN A 359 -4.19 7.67 -14.29
N ALA A 360 -3.57 6.84 -13.44
CA ALA A 360 -2.16 7.04 -13.07
C ALA A 360 -1.28 6.23 -14.02
N PRO A 361 -0.05 6.70 -14.34
CA PRO A 361 0.87 5.91 -15.14
C PRO A 361 1.07 4.53 -14.53
N VAL A 362 0.88 3.52 -15.38
CA VAL A 362 1.03 2.11 -15.02
C VAL A 362 2.51 1.88 -14.63
N PRO A 363 2.78 1.32 -13.44
CA PRO A 363 4.12 0.92 -13.04
C PRO A 363 4.73 -0.02 -14.08
N GLY A 364 5.95 0.30 -14.55
CA GLY A 364 6.65 -0.45 -15.59
C GLY A 364 6.72 0.20 -16.98
N LYS A 365 6.11 1.38 -17.18
CA LYS A 365 6.52 2.28 -18.28
C LYS A 365 7.56 3.26 -17.71
N GLY A 366 8.75 3.25 -18.30
CA GLY A 366 9.96 3.90 -17.79
C GLY A 366 9.84 5.40 -17.47
N GLU A 367 10.92 5.91 -16.90
CA GLU A 367 11.13 7.32 -16.55
C GLU A 367 10.59 8.29 -17.62
N TYR A 368 9.89 9.34 -17.18
CA TYR A 368 9.47 10.40 -18.09
C TYR A 368 10.69 11.24 -18.47
N GLY A 369 10.87 11.49 -19.77
CA GLY A 369 11.86 12.44 -20.25
C GLY A 369 11.34 13.87 -20.20
N TRP A 370 12.26 14.82 -20.18
CA TRP A 370 11.97 16.24 -20.17
C TRP A 370 11.74 16.77 -21.60
N VAL A 371 10.90 17.78 -21.75
CA VAL A 371 10.55 18.39 -23.04
C VAL A 371 10.39 19.90 -22.89
N PRO A 372 11.23 20.72 -23.53
CA PRO A 372 10.93 22.13 -23.72
C PRO A 372 9.60 22.28 -24.46
N THR A 373 8.66 23.03 -23.91
CA THR A 373 7.32 23.17 -24.49
C THR A 373 7.01 24.64 -24.76
N PRO A 374 7.43 25.17 -25.93
CA PRO A 374 7.13 26.55 -26.29
C PRO A 374 5.63 26.80 -26.42
N THR A 375 5.14 27.95 -25.94
CA THR A 375 3.75 28.34 -26.19
C THR A 375 3.59 28.97 -27.56
N ALA A 376 2.39 28.89 -28.15
CA ALA A 376 2.11 29.33 -29.51
C ALA A 376 2.39 30.82 -29.80
N LYS A 377 2.68 31.64 -28.78
CA LYS A 377 2.98 33.07 -28.88
C LYS A 377 4.42 33.42 -28.48
N GLN A 378 5.28 32.44 -28.19
CA GLN A 378 6.65 32.70 -27.77
C GLN A 378 7.54 33.23 -28.89
N THR A 379 8.33 34.24 -28.56
CA THR A 379 9.42 34.80 -29.35
C THR A 379 10.78 34.33 -28.83
N SER A 380 11.83 34.56 -29.62
CA SER A 380 13.20 34.16 -29.25
C SER A 380 13.65 34.90 -27.99
N GLY A 381 13.94 34.15 -26.92
CA GLY A 381 14.37 34.68 -25.62
C GLY A 381 13.28 34.68 -24.55
N ASP A 382 12.03 34.35 -24.90
CA ASP A 382 10.96 34.21 -23.90
C ASP A 382 11.18 32.96 -23.01
N PRO A 383 10.77 33.01 -21.72
CA PRO A 383 10.90 31.87 -20.82
C PRO A 383 10.11 30.66 -21.32
N THR A 384 10.77 29.54 -21.61
CA THR A 384 10.12 28.32 -22.11
C THR A 384 9.94 27.31 -20.98
N PRO A 385 8.71 26.87 -20.68
CA PRO A 385 8.50 25.85 -19.65
C PRO A 385 8.97 24.47 -20.10
N ILE A 386 9.42 23.69 -19.13
CA ILE A 386 9.90 22.32 -19.34
C ILE A 386 8.88 21.35 -18.75
N PHE A 387 8.27 20.55 -19.61
CA PHE A 387 7.28 19.53 -19.24
C PHE A 387 7.96 18.16 -19.20
N VAL A 388 7.24 17.14 -18.75
CA VAL A 388 7.70 15.75 -18.82
C VAL A 388 6.75 14.91 -19.66
N SER A 389 7.28 13.96 -20.43
CA SER A 389 6.48 13.08 -21.29
C SER A 389 7.07 11.66 -21.29
N PRO A 390 6.21 10.62 -21.30
CA PRO A 390 6.69 9.23 -21.30
C PRO A 390 7.36 8.83 -22.62
N ASN A 391 7.16 9.61 -23.68
CA ASN A 391 7.75 9.35 -25.01
C ASN A 391 9.01 10.19 -25.28
N ALA A 392 9.37 11.09 -24.35
CA ALA A 392 10.51 11.96 -24.52
C ALA A 392 11.80 11.24 -24.10
N THR A 393 12.81 11.26 -24.96
CA THR A 393 14.14 10.68 -24.68
C THR A 393 15.28 11.64 -25.04
N ASP A 394 14.95 12.75 -25.70
CA ASP A 394 15.91 13.67 -26.31
C ASP A 394 16.50 14.66 -25.32
N TYR A 395 15.89 14.84 -24.13
CA TYR A 395 16.39 15.77 -23.14
C TYR A 395 16.51 15.14 -21.75
N LYS A 396 17.61 15.49 -21.08
CA LYS A 396 17.90 15.13 -19.69
C LYS A 396 18.06 16.39 -18.85
N LEU A 397 17.38 16.41 -17.71
CA LEU A 397 17.57 17.45 -16.70
C LEU A 397 18.69 17.00 -15.77
N ARG A 398 19.71 17.83 -15.59
CA ARG A 398 20.94 17.44 -14.90
C ARG A 398 21.41 18.54 -13.96
N PHE A 399 21.91 18.16 -12.78
CA PHE A 399 22.72 19.05 -11.96
C PHE A 399 24.07 19.30 -12.60
N THR A 400 24.43 20.56 -12.70
CA THR A 400 25.77 20.97 -13.13
C THR A 400 26.82 20.31 -12.23
N ALA A 401 27.95 19.97 -12.85
CA ALA A 401 29.02 19.19 -12.23
C ALA A 401 29.65 19.90 -11.03
#